data_AF-A0A345PE11-F1
#
_entry.id   AF-A0A345PE11-F1
#
_cell.length_a   1.000
_cell.length_b   1.000
_cell.length_c   1.000
_cell.angle_alpha   90.00
_cell.angle_beta   90.00
_cell.angle_gamma   90.00
#
_symmetry.space_group_name_H-M   'P 1'
#
loop_
_entity.id
_entity.type
_entity.pdbx_description
1 polymer ?
#
loop_
_entity_poly.entity_id
_entity_poly.type
_entity_poly.pdbx_seq_one_letter_code
_entity_poly.pdbx_strand_id
1 'polypeptide(L)'
;MDKHYFNLMQLFEGYVRNYRRMNLSQLHNRSMFTKREIDYFANLGEMLGFDSYIEDSKFDKTKGRSRPMDLSWWKWDARVDDEYFLYLALHLERENLWSKDVDTIEKLFSQTEEEYIPHNVIGIQYIESEKRIDFLNNLVLQKNSIQKSNALMIYRYFKDGFERVCAFYFTPKGLVEVRTAICEQDDFGYSFMCFEEEYVSIFKNFN
;
A
#
# COMPACT_ATOMS: atom_id res chain seq x y z
N MET A 1 19.77 -1.33 -14.29
CA MET A 1 19.36 -2.69 -13.87
C MET A 1 17.89 -2.86 -14.25
N ASP A 2 17.44 -4.05 -14.69
CA ASP A 2 16.03 -4.26 -15.01
C ASP A 2 15.16 -4.16 -13.75
N LYS A 3 13.97 -3.55 -13.87
CA LYS A 3 13.06 -3.42 -12.72
C LYS A 3 12.57 -4.79 -12.25
N HIS A 4 12.68 -5.02 -10.94
CA HIS A 4 12.16 -6.21 -10.28
C HIS A 4 10.73 -5.97 -9.78
N TYR A 5 9.76 -6.51 -10.50
CA TYR A 5 8.34 -6.32 -10.22
C TYR A 5 7.76 -7.44 -9.37
N PHE A 6 7.06 -7.07 -8.30
CA PHE A 6 6.31 -8.01 -7.46
C PHE A 6 4.90 -8.24 -8.02
N ASN A 7 4.33 -9.40 -7.69
CA ASN A 7 2.89 -9.60 -7.74
C ASN A 7 2.26 -8.89 -6.53
N LEU A 8 1.98 -7.59 -6.68
CA LEU A 8 1.44 -6.78 -5.59
C LEU A 8 0.05 -7.24 -5.15
N MET A 9 -0.75 -7.83 -6.05
CA MET A 9 -2.04 -8.38 -5.66
C MET A 9 -1.87 -9.54 -4.67
N GLN A 10 -0.86 -10.41 -4.84
CA GLN A 10 -0.55 -11.45 -3.86
C GLN A 10 -0.19 -10.87 -2.48
N LEU A 11 0.51 -9.72 -2.43
CA LEU A 11 0.78 -9.03 -1.16
C LEU A 11 -0.51 -8.49 -0.53
N PHE A 12 -1.44 -7.97 -1.33
CA PHE A 12 -2.77 -7.58 -0.87
C PHE A 12 -3.55 -8.77 -0.29
N GLU A 13 -3.48 -9.94 -0.92
CA GLU A 13 -4.11 -11.15 -0.37
C GLU A 13 -3.55 -11.53 0.99
N GLY A 14 -2.22 -11.50 1.12
CA GLY A 14 -1.57 -11.69 2.42
C GLY A 14 -2.06 -10.67 3.45
N TYR A 15 -2.17 -9.39 3.06
CA TYR A 15 -2.63 -8.31 3.92
C TYR A 15 -4.06 -8.55 4.42
N VAL A 16 -5.00 -8.88 3.53
CA VAL A 16 -6.38 -9.22 3.88
C VAL A 16 -6.44 -10.42 4.83
N ARG A 17 -5.77 -11.53 4.47
CA ARG A 17 -5.81 -12.78 5.25
C ARG A 17 -5.15 -12.68 6.62
N ASN A 18 -4.16 -11.79 6.78
CA ASN A 18 -3.44 -11.60 8.03
C ASN A 18 -3.94 -10.41 8.85
N TYR A 19 -4.93 -9.64 8.38
CA TYR A 19 -5.38 -8.43 9.08
C TYR A 19 -5.80 -8.71 10.53
N ARG A 20 -6.50 -9.83 10.76
CA ARG A 20 -6.90 -10.26 12.11
C ARG A 20 -5.72 -10.49 13.07
N ARG A 21 -4.56 -10.91 12.54
CA ARG A 21 -3.34 -11.17 13.33
C ARG A 21 -2.63 -9.89 13.77
N MET A 22 -3.00 -8.75 13.20
CA MET A 22 -2.49 -7.44 13.66
C MET A 22 -3.08 -7.05 15.02
N ASN A 23 -4.11 -7.76 15.50
CA ASN A 23 -4.75 -7.56 16.80
C ASN A 23 -5.20 -6.10 17.05
N LEU A 24 -5.69 -5.46 16.00
CA LEU A 24 -6.30 -4.13 16.03
C LEU A 24 -7.77 -4.24 16.47
N SER A 25 -8.29 -3.22 17.15
CA SER A 25 -9.66 -3.19 17.71
C SER A 25 -10.14 -1.74 17.82
N GLN A 26 -11.41 -1.50 18.16
CA GLN A 26 -11.95 -0.12 18.30
C GLN A 26 -11.26 0.70 19.39
N LEU A 27 -10.63 0.03 20.36
CA LEU A 27 -9.91 0.67 21.44
C LEU A 27 -8.59 1.29 20.98
N HIS A 28 -8.11 0.91 19.80
CA HIS A 28 -6.88 1.42 19.22
C HIS A 28 -7.16 2.70 18.41
N ASN A 29 -6.28 3.68 18.56
CA ASN A 29 -6.36 4.90 17.76
C ASN A 29 -5.81 4.70 16.34
N ARG A 30 -6.07 5.66 15.45
CA ARG A 30 -5.64 5.58 14.03
C ARG A 30 -4.13 5.46 13.84
N SER A 31 -3.31 6.05 14.72
CA SER A 31 -1.86 5.93 14.60
C SER A 31 -1.37 4.52 14.92
N MET A 32 -2.03 3.80 15.83
CA MET A 32 -1.75 2.38 16.08
C MET A 32 -2.13 1.49 14.89
N PHE A 33 -3.25 1.75 14.22
CA PHE A 33 -3.59 1.07 12.96
C PHE A 33 -2.50 1.28 11.92
N THR A 34 -2.12 2.54 11.69
CA THR A 34 -1.06 2.93 10.74
C THR A 34 0.24 2.20 11.04
N LYS A 35 0.68 2.26 12.30
CA LYS A 35 1.92 1.61 12.73
C LYS A 35 1.87 0.09 12.51
N ARG A 36 0.79 -0.58 12.90
CA ARG A 36 0.67 -2.04 12.73
C ARG A 36 0.64 -2.46 11.27
N GLU A 37 0.01 -1.68 10.41
CA GLU A 37 -0.03 -1.92 8.98
C GLU A 37 1.35 -1.73 8.34
N ILE A 38 2.07 -0.67 8.72
CA ILE A 38 3.46 -0.44 8.30
C ILE A 38 4.38 -1.57 8.81
N ASP A 39 4.29 -1.93 10.09
CA ASP A 39 5.06 -3.01 10.70
C ASP A 39 4.81 -4.35 9.98
N TYR A 40 3.57 -4.63 9.56
CA TYR A 40 3.24 -5.82 8.78
C TYR A 40 4.01 -5.87 7.46
N PHE A 41 4.02 -4.76 6.70
CA PHE A 41 4.75 -4.70 5.44
C PHE A 41 6.27 -4.67 5.68
N ALA A 42 6.78 -4.02 6.72
CA ALA A 42 8.21 -4.05 7.05
C ALA A 42 8.69 -5.50 7.30
N ASN A 43 7.98 -6.24 8.16
CA ASN A 43 8.29 -7.65 8.44
C ASN A 43 8.20 -8.51 7.16
N LEU A 44 7.22 -8.26 6.29
CA LEU A 44 7.10 -8.97 5.02
C LEU A 44 8.29 -8.70 4.09
N GLY A 45 8.76 -7.45 4.01
CA GLY A 45 9.95 -7.08 3.23
C GLY A 45 11.20 -7.83 3.70
N GLU A 46 11.42 -7.87 5.01
CA GLU A 46 12.54 -8.61 5.63
C GLU A 46 12.46 -10.11 5.35
N MET A 47 11.26 -10.72 5.47
CA MET A 47 11.04 -12.14 5.14
C MET A 47 11.31 -12.45 3.66
N LEU A 48 11.15 -11.47 2.77
CA LEU A 48 11.45 -11.58 1.34
C LEU A 48 12.91 -11.24 1.00
N GLY A 49 13.75 -10.91 1.99
CA GLY A 49 15.17 -10.65 1.83
C GLY A 49 15.52 -9.21 1.40
N PHE A 50 14.69 -8.24 1.81
CA PHE A 50 14.94 -6.81 1.67
C PHE A 50 15.21 -6.16 3.02
N ASP A 51 16.01 -5.10 3.01
CA ASP A 51 16.18 -4.23 4.17
C ASP A 51 15.01 -3.24 4.21
N SER A 52 14.29 -3.22 5.34
CA SER A 52 13.09 -2.39 5.51
C SER A 52 13.36 -1.20 6.42
N TYR A 53 12.97 -0.01 5.98
CA TYR A 53 13.16 1.23 6.74
C TYR A 53 11.85 2.00 6.86
N ILE A 54 11.53 2.42 8.08
CA ILE A 54 10.39 3.27 8.40
C ILE A 54 10.89 4.72 8.47
N GLU A 55 10.16 5.65 7.86
CA GLU A 55 10.52 7.09 7.81
C GLU A 55 11.87 7.39 7.13
N ASP A 56 12.32 6.51 6.23
CA ASP A 56 13.42 6.79 5.29
C ASP A 56 13.07 7.97 4.38
N SER A 57 14.02 8.60 3.68
CA SER A 57 13.74 9.81 2.90
C SER A 57 14.26 9.75 1.49
N LYS A 58 13.47 10.27 0.55
CA LYS A 58 13.91 10.54 -0.83
C LYS A 58 13.73 12.02 -1.17
N PHE A 59 14.61 12.55 -2.02
CA PHE A 59 14.52 13.96 -2.44
C PHE A 59 13.38 14.16 -3.45
N ASP A 60 12.47 15.10 -3.18
CA ASP A 60 11.44 15.53 -4.13
C ASP A 60 11.95 16.77 -4.89
N LYS A 61 12.36 16.55 -6.14
CA LYS A 61 12.88 17.59 -7.03
C LYS A 61 11.88 18.70 -7.31
N THR A 62 10.58 18.39 -7.31
CA THR A 62 9.53 19.38 -7.60
C THR A 62 9.30 20.31 -6.42
N LYS A 63 9.43 19.80 -5.19
CA LYS A 63 9.26 20.58 -3.95
C LYS A 63 10.58 21.11 -3.39
N GLY A 64 11.72 20.73 -3.96
CA GLY A 64 13.05 21.15 -3.53
C GLY A 64 13.42 20.70 -2.11
N ARG A 65 12.87 19.58 -1.64
CA ARG A 65 13.06 19.09 -0.27
C ARG A 65 12.94 17.57 -0.19
N SER A 66 13.57 16.98 0.82
CA SER A 66 13.35 15.56 1.14
C SER A 66 11.93 15.32 1.66
N ARG A 67 11.33 14.23 1.23
CA ARG A 67 10.06 13.73 1.75
C ARG A 67 10.30 12.37 2.42
N PRO A 68 9.94 12.21 3.70
CA PRO A 68 10.05 10.91 4.35
C PRO A 68 9.03 9.96 3.73
N MET A 69 9.43 8.74 3.38
CA MET A 69 8.59 7.63 2.96
C MET A 69 8.09 6.91 4.21
N ASP A 70 6.81 6.53 4.25
CA ASP A 70 6.30 5.82 5.44
C ASP A 70 7.01 4.46 5.62
N LEU A 71 7.29 3.79 4.51
CA LEU A 71 8.10 2.57 4.46
C LEU A 71 8.83 2.44 3.12
N SER A 72 10.10 2.05 3.17
CA SER A 72 10.90 1.66 2.01
C SER A 72 11.47 0.25 2.19
N TRP A 73 11.54 -0.50 1.09
CA TRP A 73 12.30 -1.75 1.01
C TRP A 73 13.46 -1.57 0.05
N TRP A 74 14.68 -1.81 0.51
CA TRP A 74 15.89 -1.69 -0.28
C TRP A 74 16.50 -3.07 -0.54
N LYS A 75 17.00 -3.27 -1.76
CA LYS A 75 17.75 -4.48 -2.07
C LYS A 75 19.24 -4.25 -1.85
N TRP A 76 19.81 -5.00 -0.93
CA TRP A 76 21.26 -5.11 -0.77
C TRP A 76 21.74 -6.55 -0.98
N ASP A 77 22.96 -6.68 -1.48
CA ASP A 77 23.66 -7.96 -1.63
C ASP A 77 25.18 -7.71 -1.75
N ALA A 78 25.91 -7.95 -0.66
CA ALA A 78 27.37 -7.77 -0.60
C ALA A 78 28.15 -8.60 -1.64
N ARG A 79 27.54 -9.60 -2.26
CA ARG A 79 28.16 -10.39 -3.35
C ARG A 79 28.16 -9.64 -4.69
N VAL A 80 27.35 -8.58 -4.78
CA VAL A 80 27.19 -7.73 -5.97
C VAL A 80 27.80 -6.35 -5.71
N ASP A 81 27.44 -5.74 -4.58
CA ASP A 81 27.96 -4.44 -4.12
C ASP A 81 27.91 -4.41 -2.59
N ASP A 82 29.07 -4.29 -1.95
CA ASP A 82 29.20 -4.26 -0.49
C ASP A 82 29.15 -2.86 0.11
N GLU A 83 29.10 -1.81 -0.73
CA GLU A 83 29.05 -0.41 -0.30
C GLU A 83 27.65 0.21 -0.47
N TYR A 84 26.92 -0.13 -1.52
CA TYR A 84 25.68 0.53 -1.90
C TYR A 84 24.48 -0.41 -2.06
N PHE A 85 23.27 0.13 -1.81
CA PHE A 85 22.03 -0.55 -2.18
C PHE A 85 21.92 -0.66 -3.70
N LEU A 86 21.45 -1.82 -4.17
CA LEU A 86 21.29 -2.10 -5.59
C LEU A 86 20.11 -1.34 -6.21
N TYR A 87 19.00 -1.23 -5.47
CA TYR A 87 17.80 -0.48 -5.89
C TYR A 87 16.77 -0.36 -4.77
N LEU A 88 15.87 0.63 -4.90
CA LEU A 88 14.65 0.75 -4.11
C LEU A 88 13.56 -0.20 -4.64
N ALA A 89 13.29 -1.28 -3.90
CA ALA A 89 12.36 -2.33 -4.32
C ALA A 89 10.90 -1.91 -4.13
N LEU A 90 10.58 -1.27 -3.01
CA LEU A 90 9.23 -0.85 -2.65
C LEU A 90 9.24 0.51 -1.95
N HIS A 91 8.27 1.37 -2.28
CA HIS A 91 7.90 2.53 -1.49
C HIS A 91 6.41 2.42 -1.11
N LEU A 92 6.10 2.45 0.18
CA LEU A 92 4.74 2.38 0.71
C LEU A 92 4.36 3.66 1.45
N GLU A 93 3.11 4.08 1.26
CA GLU A 93 2.50 5.23 1.93
C GLU A 93 1.14 4.84 2.53
N ARG A 94 0.90 5.27 3.79
CA ARG A 94 -0.33 4.98 4.52
C ARG A 94 -0.98 6.27 5.05
N GLU A 95 -2.11 6.65 4.45
CA GLU A 95 -2.83 7.88 4.82
C GLU A 95 -4.25 7.62 5.35
N ASN A 96 -4.59 8.22 6.49
CA ASN A 96 -5.89 8.07 7.15
C ASN A 96 -6.79 9.30 7.05
N LEU A 97 -6.27 10.42 6.56
CA LEU A 97 -7.01 11.65 6.33
C LEU A 97 -7.43 11.70 4.86
N TRP A 98 -8.74 11.60 4.63
CA TRP A 98 -9.30 11.62 3.27
C TRP A 98 -8.92 12.88 2.48
N SER A 99 -8.67 14.01 3.16
CA SER A 99 -8.29 15.27 2.51
C SER A 99 -6.85 15.31 2.00
N LYS A 100 -6.06 14.26 2.25
CA LYS A 100 -4.66 14.13 1.82
C LYS A 100 -4.45 13.09 0.72
N ASP A 101 -5.52 12.46 0.22
CA ASP A 101 -5.48 11.43 -0.82
C ASP A 101 -4.60 11.81 -2.03
N VAL A 102 -4.73 13.05 -2.53
CA VAL A 102 -3.92 13.58 -3.63
C VAL A 102 -2.46 13.74 -3.23
N ASP A 103 -2.14 14.35 -2.08
CA ASP A 103 -0.75 14.56 -1.66
C ASP A 103 -0.02 13.23 -1.41
N THR A 104 -0.73 12.20 -0.94
CA THR A 104 -0.19 10.84 -0.81
C THR A 104 0.19 10.26 -2.17
N ILE A 105 -0.64 10.42 -3.21
CA ILE A 105 -0.29 9.97 -4.58
C ILE A 105 0.90 10.78 -5.10
N GLU A 106 0.90 12.10 -4.90
CA GLU A 106 2.05 12.93 -5.29
C GLU A 106 3.34 12.53 -4.59
N LYS A 107 3.27 12.08 -3.34
CA LYS A 107 4.41 11.59 -2.57
C LYS A 107 4.93 10.26 -3.11
N LEU A 108 4.03 9.30 -3.38
CA LEU A 108 4.38 8.00 -3.96
C LEU A 108 5.17 8.17 -5.27
N PHE A 109 4.68 9.07 -6.12
CA PHE A 109 5.21 9.32 -7.47
C PHE A 109 6.02 10.62 -7.61
N SER A 110 6.65 11.09 -6.54
CA SER A 110 7.47 12.30 -6.57
C SER A 110 8.66 12.14 -7.50
N GLN A 111 9.02 13.20 -8.24
CA GLN A 111 10.24 13.19 -9.06
C GLN A 111 11.46 13.18 -8.16
N THR A 112 12.37 12.24 -8.38
CA THR A 112 13.54 12.02 -7.53
C THR A 112 14.76 11.62 -8.37
N GLU A 113 15.85 11.24 -7.72
CA GLU A 113 17.05 10.67 -8.35
C GLU A 113 16.78 9.25 -8.85
N GLU A 114 17.53 8.79 -9.86
CA GLU A 114 17.20 7.56 -10.60
C GLU A 114 17.22 6.32 -9.69
N GLU A 115 18.17 6.30 -8.76
CA GLU A 115 18.40 5.25 -7.76
C GLU A 115 17.25 5.15 -6.74
N TYR A 116 16.50 6.23 -6.55
CA TYR A 116 15.36 6.33 -5.63
C TYR A 116 14.02 6.15 -6.35
N ILE A 117 14.01 5.81 -7.64
CA ILE A 117 12.79 5.44 -8.36
C ILE A 117 12.40 4.01 -7.94
N PRO A 118 11.30 3.83 -7.18
CA PRO A 118 10.94 2.51 -6.69
C PRO A 118 10.49 1.61 -7.83
N HIS A 119 10.84 0.32 -7.78
CA HIS A 119 10.30 -0.67 -8.70
C HIS A 119 8.79 -0.89 -8.47
N ASN A 120 8.37 -0.86 -7.21
CA ASN A 120 6.99 -1.10 -6.80
C ASN A 120 6.53 -0.01 -5.82
N VAL A 121 5.24 0.34 -5.86
CA VAL A 121 4.64 1.26 -4.89
C VAL A 121 3.34 0.71 -4.33
N ILE A 122 3.08 0.97 -3.05
CA ILE A 122 1.81 0.65 -2.40
C ILE A 122 1.26 1.92 -1.74
N GLY A 123 0.05 2.32 -2.12
CA GLY A 123 -0.67 3.39 -1.44
C GLY A 123 -1.89 2.86 -0.72
N ILE A 124 -1.96 2.98 0.60
CA ILE A 124 -3.12 2.60 1.39
C ILE A 124 -3.78 3.88 1.92
N GLN A 125 -4.95 4.23 1.39
CA GLN A 125 -5.56 5.53 1.62
C GLN A 125 -6.98 5.38 2.14
N TYR A 126 -7.28 6.06 3.24
CA TYR A 126 -8.67 6.33 3.59
C TYR A 126 -9.18 7.47 2.69
N ILE A 127 -10.27 7.24 1.98
CA ILE A 127 -10.89 8.22 1.07
C ILE A 127 -12.30 8.55 1.52
N GLU A 128 -12.83 9.66 1.04
CA GLU A 128 -14.14 10.15 1.47
C GLU A 128 -15.29 9.21 1.05
N SER A 129 -15.23 8.68 -0.19
CA SER A 129 -16.22 7.75 -0.73
C SER A 129 -15.70 7.08 -2.00
N GLU A 130 -16.38 6.02 -2.45
CA GLU A 130 -16.10 5.33 -3.71
C GLU A 130 -16.02 6.26 -4.93
N LYS A 131 -16.76 7.39 -4.92
CA LYS A 131 -16.79 8.36 -6.01
C LYS A 131 -15.44 9.03 -6.28
N ARG A 132 -14.47 8.92 -5.35
CA ARG A 132 -13.12 9.51 -5.49
C ARG A 132 -12.19 8.58 -6.25
N ILE A 133 -12.48 7.28 -6.33
CA ILE A 133 -11.59 6.25 -6.86
C ILE A 133 -11.20 6.54 -8.31
N ASP A 134 -12.16 6.85 -9.19
CA ASP A 134 -11.86 7.09 -10.60
C ASP A 134 -10.90 8.27 -10.81
N PHE A 135 -11.12 9.35 -10.05
CA PHE A 135 -10.23 10.52 -10.08
C PHE A 135 -8.81 10.16 -9.61
N LEU A 136 -8.69 9.46 -8.48
CA LEU A 136 -7.40 9.06 -7.92
C LEU A 136 -6.67 8.04 -8.82
N ASN A 137 -7.38 7.09 -9.41
CA ASN A 137 -6.82 6.13 -10.37
C ASN A 137 -6.31 6.81 -11.63
N ASN A 138 -7.02 7.83 -12.15
CA ASN A 138 -6.54 8.62 -13.28
C ASN A 138 -5.25 9.38 -12.93
N LEU A 139 -5.15 9.93 -11.71
CA LEU A 139 -3.93 10.57 -11.24
C LEU A 139 -2.77 9.57 -11.13
N VAL A 140 -3.03 8.36 -10.61
CA VAL A 140 -2.04 7.27 -10.54
C VAL A 140 -1.55 6.90 -11.93
N LEU A 141 -2.43 6.71 -12.91
CA LEU A 141 -2.05 6.41 -14.30
C LEU A 141 -1.18 7.52 -14.90
N GLN A 142 -1.58 8.79 -14.71
CA GLN A 142 -0.83 9.94 -15.20
C GLN A 142 0.59 9.96 -14.62
N LYS A 143 0.72 9.83 -13.29
CA LYS A 143 2.02 9.90 -12.61
C LYS A 143 2.88 8.67 -12.89
N ASN A 144 2.29 7.48 -12.94
CA ASN A 144 2.99 6.23 -13.18
C ASN A 144 3.46 6.07 -14.63
N SER A 145 2.92 6.83 -15.59
CA SER A 145 3.45 6.90 -16.96
C SER A 145 4.91 7.36 -17.01
N ILE A 146 5.34 8.14 -16.00
CA ILE A 146 6.69 8.66 -15.84
C ILE A 146 7.53 7.70 -14.98
N GLN A 147 7.06 7.38 -13.77
CA GLN A 147 7.83 6.57 -12.82
C GLN A 147 7.97 5.11 -13.27
N LYS A 148 6.99 4.59 -14.01
CA LYS A 148 6.93 3.21 -14.54
C LYS A 148 7.15 2.16 -13.44
N SER A 149 6.47 2.29 -12.32
CA SER A 149 6.47 1.27 -11.25
C SER A 149 5.28 0.33 -11.43
N ASN A 150 5.34 -0.85 -10.80
CA ASN A 150 4.10 -1.51 -10.42
C ASN A 150 3.48 -0.75 -9.26
N ALA A 151 2.17 -0.50 -9.28
CA ALA A 151 1.48 0.24 -8.25
C ALA A 151 0.27 -0.54 -7.74
N LEU A 152 0.13 -0.63 -6.42
CA LEU A 152 -1.07 -1.15 -5.77
C LEU A 152 -1.69 -0.05 -4.94
N MET A 153 -2.89 0.37 -5.31
CA MET A 153 -3.65 1.37 -4.59
C MET A 153 -4.78 0.68 -3.84
N ILE A 154 -4.76 0.77 -2.51
CA ILE A 154 -5.77 0.22 -1.61
C ILE A 154 -6.56 1.39 -1.04
N TYR A 155 -7.79 1.54 -1.49
CA TYR A 155 -8.71 2.57 -1.01
C TYR A 155 -9.64 2.01 0.06
N ARG A 156 -9.76 2.72 1.17
CA ARG A 156 -10.62 2.38 2.30
C ARG A 156 -11.66 3.46 2.50
N TYR A 157 -12.92 3.11 2.67
CA TYR A 157 -14.01 4.07 2.91
C TYR A 157 -15.21 3.38 3.55
N PHE A 158 -16.03 4.13 4.27
CA PHE A 158 -17.28 3.61 4.82
C PHE A 158 -18.42 3.73 3.80
N LYS A 159 -19.15 2.62 3.61
CA LYS A 159 -20.37 2.58 2.79
C LYS A 159 -21.31 1.51 3.34
N ASP A 160 -22.59 1.88 3.49
CA ASP A 160 -23.67 0.99 3.92
C ASP A 160 -23.40 0.28 5.26
N GLY A 161 -22.74 0.97 6.20
CA GLY A 161 -22.40 0.44 7.52
C GLY A 161 -21.12 -0.40 7.58
N PHE A 162 -20.46 -0.65 6.45
CA PHE A 162 -19.23 -1.43 6.37
C PHE A 162 -18.04 -0.58 5.93
N GLU A 163 -16.84 -0.92 6.40
CA GLU A 163 -15.62 -0.40 5.82
C GLU A 163 -15.24 -1.23 4.60
N ARG A 164 -15.33 -0.60 3.41
CA ARG A 164 -14.94 -1.20 2.14
C ARG A 164 -13.45 -1.01 1.91
N VAL A 165 -12.81 -2.02 1.32
CA VAL A 165 -11.41 -2.05 0.96
C VAL A 165 -11.31 -2.43 -0.51
N CYS A 166 -10.91 -1.50 -1.38
CA CYS A 166 -10.78 -1.73 -2.82
C CYS A 166 -9.32 -1.61 -3.24
N ALA A 167 -8.76 -2.70 -3.77
CA ALA A 167 -7.40 -2.76 -4.28
C ALA A 167 -7.39 -2.66 -5.82
N PHE A 168 -6.56 -1.77 -6.35
CA PHE A 168 -6.33 -1.55 -7.78
C PHE A 168 -4.85 -1.77 -8.08
N TYR A 169 -4.55 -2.75 -8.92
CA TYR A 169 -3.19 -3.09 -9.32
C TYR A 169 -2.89 -2.58 -10.72
N PHE A 170 -1.89 -1.71 -10.83
CA PHE A 170 -1.39 -1.12 -12.06
C PHE A 170 0.00 -1.61 -12.37
N THR A 171 0.25 -1.81 -13.66
CA THR A 171 1.60 -1.92 -14.22
C THR A 171 1.92 -0.64 -14.99
N PRO A 172 3.15 -0.47 -15.52
CA PRO A 172 3.44 0.63 -16.43
C PRO A 172 2.54 0.68 -17.69
N LYS A 173 1.83 -0.41 -18.00
CA LYS A 173 0.89 -0.50 -19.13
C LYS A 173 -0.54 -0.09 -18.78
N GLY A 174 -0.84 0.14 -17.50
CA GLY A 174 -2.17 0.52 -17.02
C GLY A 174 -2.71 -0.43 -15.93
N LEU A 175 -4.00 -0.30 -15.64
CA LEU A 175 -4.73 -1.13 -14.68
C LEU A 175 -4.78 -2.59 -15.18
N VAL A 176 -4.45 -3.53 -14.31
CA VAL A 176 -4.41 -4.97 -14.62
C VAL A 176 -5.46 -5.74 -13.83
N GLU A 177 -5.61 -5.43 -12.54
CA GLU A 177 -6.47 -6.20 -11.66
C GLU A 177 -7.12 -5.32 -10.59
N VAL A 178 -8.33 -5.69 -10.19
CA VAL A 178 -9.09 -5.06 -9.12
C VAL A 178 -9.62 -6.15 -8.20
N ARG A 179 -9.52 -5.93 -6.89
CA ARG A 179 -10.09 -6.84 -5.90
C ARG A 179 -10.68 -6.09 -4.72
N THR A 180 -11.78 -6.59 -4.17
CA THR A 180 -12.53 -5.95 -3.09
C THR A 180 -12.61 -6.83 -1.85
N ALA A 181 -12.54 -6.19 -0.70
CA ALA A 181 -12.66 -6.80 0.61
C ALA A 181 -13.49 -5.90 1.53
N ILE A 182 -13.96 -6.48 2.63
CA ILE A 182 -14.67 -5.81 3.71
C ILE A 182 -13.80 -5.90 4.96
N CYS A 183 -13.67 -4.78 5.68
CA CYS A 183 -13.07 -4.73 7.00
C CYS A 183 -14.20 -4.62 8.04
N GLU A 184 -14.22 -5.56 8.98
CA GLU A 184 -15.22 -5.66 10.04
C GLU A 184 -14.55 -6.08 11.35
N GLN A 185 -15.33 -6.26 12.41
CA GLN A 185 -14.87 -6.77 13.68
C GLN A 185 -15.48 -8.12 14.00
N ASP A 186 -14.68 -8.99 14.59
CA ASP A 186 -15.15 -10.25 15.14
C ASP A 186 -15.93 -10.05 16.44
N ASP A 187 -16.50 -11.13 16.97
CA ASP A 187 -17.26 -11.14 18.23
C ASP A 187 -16.44 -10.68 19.45
N PHE A 188 -15.10 -10.66 19.33
CA PHE A 188 -14.18 -10.20 20.36
C PHE A 188 -13.75 -8.73 20.15
N GLY A 189 -14.31 -8.03 19.15
CA GLY A 189 -14.04 -6.63 18.85
C GLY A 189 -12.75 -6.37 18.09
N TYR A 190 -12.11 -7.41 17.55
CA TYR A 190 -10.89 -7.27 16.75
C TYR A 190 -11.20 -7.16 15.27
N SER A 191 -10.51 -6.22 14.62
CA SER A 191 -10.64 -5.99 13.20
C SER A 191 -10.09 -7.17 12.39
N PHE A 192 -10.84 -7.59 11.38
CA PHE A 192 -10.44 -8.55 10.36
C PHE A 192 -10.86 -8.04 8.99
N MET A 193 -10.24 -8.61 7.94
CA MET A 193 -10.68 -8.41 6.57
C MET A 193 -11.05 -9.75 5.95
N CYS A 194 -11.99 -9.72 5.02
CA CYS A 194 -12.34 -10.85 4.17
C CYS A 194 -12.71 -10.35 2.78
N PHE A 195 -12.53 -11.18 1.76
CA PHE A 195 -12.92 -10.80 0.41
C PHE A 195 -14.43 -10.77 0.26
N GLU A 196 -14.96 -9.90 -0.60
CA GLU A 196 -16.42 -9.78 -0.79
C GLU A 196 -17.05 -11.09 -1.25
N GLU A 197 -16.37 -11.85 -2.11
CA GLU A 197 -16.81 -13.17 -2.55
C GLU A 197 -16.87 -14.20 -1.41
N GLU A 198 -15.99 -14.08 -0.41
CA GLU A 198 -15.96 -14.96 0.77
C GLU A 198 -17.05 -14.53 1.77
N TYR A 199 -17.28 -13.22 1.94
CA TYR A 199 -18.26 -12.67 2.86
C TYR A 199 -19.70 -13.12 2.56
N VAL A 200 -20.11 -13.05 1.28
CA VAL A 200 -21.46 -13.48 0.85
C VAL A 200 -21.70 -14.96 1.14
N SER A 201 -20.66 -15.79 1.07
CA SER A 201 -20.76 -17.22 1.36
C SER A 201 -20.97 -17.52 2.84
N ILE A 202 -20.38 -16.71 3.74
CA ILE A 202 -20.55 -16.84 5.18
C ILE A 202 -22.02 -16.55 5.55
N PHE A 203 -22.61 -15.47 5.06
CA PHE A 203 -24.01 -15.09 5.40
C PHE A 203 -25.10 -15.91 4.69
N LYS A 204 -24.78 -16.59 3.58
CA LYS A 204 -25.70 -17.55 2.95
C LYS A 204 -25.77 -18.90 3.67
N ASN A 205 -24.76 -19.26 4.45
CA ASN A 205 -24.74 -20.53 5.20
C ASN A 205 -25.39 -20.44 6.59
N PHE A 206 -25.86 -19.26 6.99
CA PHE A 206 -26.57 -19.02 8.26
C PHE A 206 -28.06 -18.61 8.07
N ASN A 207 -28.59 -18.68 6.85
CA ASN A 207 -30.02 -18.55 6.52
C ASN A 207 -30.55 -19.83 5.89
#